data_AF-A0A378YV47-F1
#
_entry.id   AF-A0A378YV47-F1
#
_cell.length_a   1.000
_cell.length_b   1.000
_cell.length_c   1.000
_cell.angle_alpha   90.00
_cell.angle_beta   90.00
_cell.angle_gamma   90.00
#
_symmetry.space_group_name_H-M   'P 1'
#
loop_
_entity.id
_entity.type
_entity.pdbx_description
1 polymer ?
#
loop_
_entity_poly.entity_id
_entity_poly.type
_entity_poly.pdbx_seq_one_letter_code
_entity_poly.pdbx_strand_id
1 'polypeptide(L)'
;MQSDDEVFTVSGITASASALIRLGLLQRDPQGAFLTTGKFPHRPIPAAPPDFSSAPAPDPYSPEGLTRRGYHVLRGETFDQDRVMIGGGYYRITEARKHGLI
;
A
#
# COMPACT_ATOMS: atom_id res chain seq x y z
N MET A 1 -3.61 9.75 26.20
CA MET A 1 -2.91 11.01 25.87
C MET A 1 -2.76 11.03 24.36
N GLN A 2 -3.32 12.01 23.66
CA GLN A 2 -3.23 12.07 22.20
C GLN A 2 -1.82 12.49 21.78
N SER A 3 -1.25 11.83 20.77
CA SER A 3 0.12 12.08 20.30
C SER A 3 0.13 13.20 19.25
N ASP A 4 1.23 13.96 19.19
CA ASP A 4 1.43 14.99 18.16
C ASP A 4 1.66 14.42 16.75
N ASP A 5 1.91 13.10 16.67
CA ASP A 5 2.03 12.32 15.43
C ASP A 5 0.68 11.79 14.91
N GLU A 6 -0.40 11.94 15.68
CA GLU A 6 -1.73 11.51 15.25
C GLU A 6 -2.17 12.34 14.03
N VAL A 7 -2.67 11.67 13.01
CA VAL A 7 -3.06 12.32 11.74
C VAL A 7 -4.54 12.65 11.80
N PHE A 8 -4.88 13.89 11.46
CA PHE A 8 -6.26 14.36 11.41
C PHE A 8 -6.58 14.95 10.04
N THR A 9 -7.86 14.96 9.70
CA THR A 9 -8.37 15.69 8.53
C THR A 9 -9.16 16.91 9.00
N VAL A 10 -8.70 18.10 8.64
CA VAL A 10 -9.37 19.38 8.99
C VAL A 10 -9.47 20.24 7.73
N SER A 11 -10.69 20.64 7.37
CA SER A 11 -10.96 21.48 6.19
C SER A 11 -10.36 20.95 4.87
N GLY A 12 -10.35 19.62 4.70
CA GLY A 12 -9.80 18.94 3.52
C GLY A 12 -8.28 18.77 3.52
N ILE A 13 -7.58 19.20 4.57
CA ILE A 13 -6.14 19.00 4.76
C ILE A 13 -5.93 17.83 5.71
N THR A 14 -5.19 16.81 5.26
CA THR A 14 -4.82 15.65 6.05
C THR A 14 -3.34 15.74 6.43
N ALA A 15 -3.04 15.90 7.71
CA ALA A 15 -1.66 16.01 8.21
C ALA A 15 -1.56 15.63 9.69
N SER A 16 -0.35 15.53 10.21
CA SER A 16 -0.11 15.29 11.65
C SER A 16 -0.68 16.43 12.50
N ALA A 17 -1.03 16.13 13.75
CA ALA A 17 -1.54 17.11 14.70
C ALA A 17 -0.58 18.29 14.86
N SER A 18 0.72 18.01 14.96
CA SER A 18 1.78 19.01 15.01
C SER A 18 1.79 19.94 13.78
N ALA A 19 1.61 19.40 12.57
CA ALA A 19 1.55 20.20 11.35
C ALA A 19 0.28 21.06 11.31
N LEU A 20 -0.87 20.50 11.68
CA LEU A 20 -2.14 21.22 11.72
C LEU A 20 -2.15 22.33 12.80
N ILE A 21 -1.47 22.13 13.92
CA ILE A 21 -1.26 23.18 14.93
C ILE A 21 -0.41 24.31 14.36
N ARG A 22 0.68 24.00 13.65
CA ARG A 22 1.53 25.01 12.98
C ARG A 22 0.78 25.80 11.91
N LEU A 23 -0.16 25.17 11.22
CA LEU A 23 -1.06 25.82 10.25
C LEU A 23 -2.20 26.61 10.92
N GLY A 24 -2.30 26.57 12.25
CA GLY A 24 -3.36 27.23 12.99
C GLY A 24 -4.74 26.62 12.74
N LEU A 25 -4.82 25.35 12.35
CA LEU A 25 -6.06 24.59 12.11
C LEU A 25 -6.48 23.75 13.32
N LEU A 26 -5.51 23.39 14.17
CA LEU A 26 -5.73 22.72 15.45
C LEU A 26 -5.14 23.53 16.60
N GLN A 27 -5.72 23.36 17.78
CA GLN A 27 -5.20 23.84 19.05
C GLN A 27 -5.41 22.76 20.12
N ARG A 28 -4.65 22.84 21.22
CA ARG A 28 -4.87 22.01 22.40
C ARG A 28 -5.73 22.76 23.40
N ASP A 29 -6.71 22.06 23.97
CA ASP A 29 -7.44 22.58 25.12
C ASP A 29 -6.63 22.41 26.42
N PRO A 30 -7.07 23.00 27.55
CA PRO A 30 -6.41 22.85 28.85
C PRO A 30 -6.36 21.42 29.37
N GLN A 31 -7.14 20.50 28.80
CA GLN A 31 -7.22 19.09 29.15
C GLN A 31 -6.30 18.23 28.26
N GLY A 32 -5.62 18.84 27.28
CA GLY A 32 -4.70 18.20 26.35
C GLY A 32 -5.37 17.53 25.13
N ALA A 33 -6.66 17.77 24.89
CA ALA A 33 -7.37 17.29 23.70
C ALA A 33 -7.19 18.23 22.51
N PHE A 34 -7.15 17.69 21.30
CA PHE A 34 -7.11 18.50 20.07
C PHE A 34 -8.51 19.05 19.73
N LEU A 35 -8.56 20.33 19.37
CA LEU A 35 -9.74 21.03 18.89
C LEU A 35 -9.42 21.79 17.61
N THR A 36 -10.36 21.84 16.68
CA THR A 36 -10.27 22.69 15.50
C THR A 36 -10.31 24.16 15.87
N THR A 37 -9.62 24.99 15.10
CA THR A 37 -9.68 26.45 15.23
C THR A 37 -10.83 26.99 14.39
N GLY A 38 -11.51 28.03 14.88
CA GLY A 38 -12.64 28.65 14.18
C GLY A 38 -13.75 29.12 15.11
N LYS A 39 -14.85 29.60 14.51
CA LYS A 39 -16.00 30.15 15.26
C LYS A 39 -16.71 29.10 16.14
N PHE A 40 -16.62 27.83 15.76
CA PHE A 40 -17.19 26.70 16.50
C PHE A 40 -16.16 25.56 16.62
N PRO A 41 -15.24 25.66 17.60
CA PRO A 41 -14.24 24.62 17.84
C PRO A 41 -14.90 23.28 18.16
N HIS A 42 -14.42 22.22 17.52
CA HIS A 42 -14.91 20.86 17.75
C HIS A 42 -13.74 19.88 17.70
N ARG A 43 -13.96 18.65 18.16
CA ARG A 43 -12.93 17.61 18.06
C ARG A 43 -12.70 17.25 16.59
N PRO A 44 -11.44 17.22 16.12
CA PRO A 44 -11.13 16.83 14.76
C PRO A 44 -11.40 15.33 14.55
N ILE A 45 -11.63 14.97 13.29
CA ILE A 45 -11.83 13.58 12.89
C ILE A 45 -10.44 12.96 12.66
N PRO A 46 -10.07 11.88 13.37
CA PRO A 46 -8.84 11.15 13.08
C PRO A 46 -8.86 10.67 11.63
N ALA A 47 -7.76 10.88 10.91
CA ALA A 47 -7.63 10.32 9.58
C ALA A 47 -7.52 8.80 9.71
N ALA A 48 -8.30 8.07 8.91
CA ALA A 48 -8.11 6.64 8.78
C ALA A 48 -6.68 6.38 8.27
N PRO A 49 -6.00 5.33 8.76
CA PRO A 49 -4.71 4.95 8.19
C PRO A 49 -4.90 4.71 6.69
N PRO A 50 -3.95 5.14 5.83
CA PRO A 50 -4.00 4.82 4.42
C PRO A 50 -4.12 3.31 4.23
N ASP A 51 -5.09 2.89 3.42
CA ASP A 51 -5.29 1.48 3.11
C ASP A 51 -4.19 1.01 2.14
N PHE A 52 -3.13 0.44 2.71
CA PHE A 52 -2.06 -0.19 1.93
C PHE A 52 -2.40 -1.64 1.53
N SER A 53 -3.64 -2.12 1.71
CA SER A 53 -4.01 -3.52 1.43
C SER A 53 -4.01 -3.87 -0.06
N SER A 54 -3.98 -2.88 -0.95
CA SER A 54 -3.96 -3.11 -2.39
C SER A 54 -2.54 -3.26 -2.92
N ALA A 55 -1.85 -4.34 -2.53
CA ALA A 55 -0.68 -4.77 -3.29
C ALA A 55 -1.14 -5.06 -4.74
N PRO A 56 -0.49 -4.48 -5.76
CA PRO A 56 -0.87 -4.75 -7.15
C PRO A 56 -0.83 -6.25 -7.42
N ALA A 57 -1.76 -6.75 -8.22
CA ALA A 57 -1.76 -8.14 -8.63
C ALA A 57 -0.39 -8.48 -9.26
N PRO A 58 0.21 -9.64 -8.94
CA PRO A 58 1.49 -10.02 -9.50
C PRO A 58 1.38 -10.15 -11.03
N ASP A 59 2.48 -9.85 -11.73
CA ASP A 59 2.56 -10.02 -13.18
C ASP A 59 2.15 -11.46 -13.56
N PRO A 60 1.19 -11.67 -14.49
CA PRO A 60 0.73 -12.99 -14.91
C PRO A 60 1.83 -13.95 -15.41
N TYR A 61 2.98 -13.42 -15.83
CA TYR A 61 4.16 -14.14 -16.30
C TYR A 61 5.30 -14.14 -15.29
N SER A 62 5.16 -13.49 -14.14
CA SER A 62 6.06 -13.75 -13.03
C SER A 62 5.86 -15.18 -12.52
N PRO A 63 6.87 -15.80 -11.89
CA PRO A 63 6.70 -17.10 -11.25
C PRO A 63 5.54 -17.14 -10.25
N GLU A 64 5.29 -16.05 -9.53
CA GLU A 64 4.15 -15.97 -8.62
C GLU A 64 2.82 -15.95 -9.39
N GLY A 65 2.72 -15.13 -10.45
CA GLY A 65 1.54 -15.10 -11.30
C GLY A 65 1.25 -16.44 -11.97
N LEU A 66 2.27 -17.12 -12.47
CA LEU A 66 2.16 -18.46 -13.04
C LEU A 66 1.76 -19.51 -12.00
N THR A 67 2.32 -19.44 -10.79
CA THR A 67 1.92 -20.33 -9.69
C THR A 67 0.44 -20.13 -9.33
N ARG A 68 -0.03 -18.86 -9.27
CA ARG A 68 -1.46 -18.55 -9.05
C ARG A 68 -2.36 -19.01 -10.21
N ARG A 69 -1.83 -19.06 -11.44
CA ARG A 69 -2.50 -19.62 -12.62
C ARG A 69 -2.46 -21.17 -12.67
N GLY A 70 -1.85 -21.82 -11.69
CA GLY A 70 -1.81 -23.29 -11.56
C GLY A 70 -0.62 -23.97 -12.27
N TYR A 71 0.37 -23.20 -12.73
CA TYR A 71 1.58 -23.78 -13.31
C TYR A 71 2.59 -24.16 -12.22
N HIS A 72 3.36 -25.22 -12.48
CA HIS A 72 4.56 -25.51 -11.71
C HIS A 72 5.72 -24.69 -12.24
N VAL A 73 6.37 -23.93 -11.34
CA VAL A 73 7.50 -23.05 -11.69
C VAL A 73 8.74 -23.47 -10.92
N LEU A 74 9.87 -23.55 -11.62
CA LEU A 74 11.19 -23.76 -11.05
C LEU A 74 11.94 -22.42 -11.07
N ARG A 75 12.34 -21.93 -9.90
CA ARG A 75 13.09 -20.69 -9.76
C ARG A 75 14.54 -20.88 -10.18
N GLY A 76 15.05 -19.98 -11.01
CA GLY A 76 16.46 -19.87 -11.33
C GLY A 76 17.19 -18.89 -10.40
N GLU A 77 18.49 -18.69 -10.62
CA GLU A 77 19.27 -17.67 -9.91
C GLU A 77 18.87 -16.26 -10.35
N THR A 78 18.38 -16.12 -11.58
CA THR A 78 17.89 -14.87 -12.16
C THR A 78 16.52 -15.08 -12.81
N PHE A 79 15.80 -13.99 -13.02
CA PHE A 79 14.48 -14.00 -13.65
C PHE A 79 14.48 -14.67 -15.03
N ASP A 80 15.53 -14.48 -15.82
CA ASP A 80 15.68 -15.10 -17.16
C ASP A 80 15.92 -16.62 -17.10
N GLN A 81 16.26 -17.15 -15.94
CA GLN A 81 16.44 -18.58 -15.70
C GLN A 81 15.20 -19.24 -15.12
N ASP A 82 14.19 -18.47 -14.70
CA ASP A 82 12.93 -19.04 -14.19
C ASP A 82 12.26 -19.88 -15.28
N ARG A 83 11.80 -21.08 -14.90
CA ARG A 83 11.22 -22.06 -15.83
C ARG A 83 9.83 -22.47 -15.41
N VAL A 84 8.96 -22.69 -16.38
CA VAL A 84 7.62 -23.22 -16.18
C VAL A 84 7.53 -24.64 -16.73
N MET A 85 6.79 -25.51 -16.04
CA MET A 85 6.50 -26.86 -16.50
C MET A 85 5.34 -26.84 -17.51
N ILE A 86 5.59 -27.38 -18.70
CA ILE A 86 4.62 -27.49 -19.80
C ILE A 86 4.76 -28.88 -20.41
N GLY A 87 3.68 -29.65 -20.47
CA GLY A 87 3.69 -30.97 -21.14
C GLY A 87 4.76 -31.95 -20.63
N GLY A 88 5.17 -31.85 -19.35
CA GLY A 88 6.18 -32.72 -18.75
C GLY A 88 7.64 -32.22 -18.87
N GLY A 89 7.88 -31.07 -19.49
CA GLY A 89 9.20 -30.43 -19.60
C GLY A 89 9.26 -29.05 -18.94
N TYR A 90 10.44 -28.64 -18.48
CA TYR A 90 10.68 -27.28 -17.96
C TYR A 90 11.27 -26.39 -19.05
N TYR A 91 10.58 -25.29 -19.35
CA TYR A 91 10.96 -24.29 -20.35
C TYR A 91 11.19 -22.95 -19.67
N ARG A 92 12.15 -22.15 -20.14
CA ARG A 92 12.30 -20.76 -19.67
C ARG A 92 10.98 -20.02 -19.86
N ILE A 93 10.55 -19.26 -18.85
CA ILE A 93 9.29 -18.50 -18.90
C ILE A 93 9.28 -17.54 -20.08
N THR A 94 10.41 -16.87 -20.34
CA THR A 94 10.57 -15.95 -21.48
C THR A 94 10.34 -16.63 -22.82
N GLU A 95 10.92 -17.82 -23.02
CA GLU A 95 10.75 -18.60 -24.25
C GLU A 95 9.32 -19.17 -24.36
N ALA A 96 8.77 -19.71 -23.26
CA ALA A 96 7.40 -20.22 -23.24
C ALA A 96 6.38 -19.12 -23.61
N ARG A 97 6.57 -17.90 -23.09
CA ARG A 97 5.75 -16.73 -23.42
C ARG A 97 5.91 -16.34 -24.89
N LYS A 98 7.14 -16.28 -25.40
CA LYS A 98 7.43 -15.94 -26.80
C LYS A 98 6.77 -16.90 -27.80
N HIS A 99 6.68 -18.18 -27.43
CA HIS A 99 6.06 -19.23 -28.25
C HIS A 99 4.56 -19.44 -27.96
N GLY A 100 3.94 -18.64 -27.08
CA GLY A 100 2.51 -18.72 -26.79
C GLY A 100 2.09 -19.97 -26.01
N LEU A 101 3.00 -20.56 -25.23
CA LEU A 101 2.73 -21.75 -24.43
C LEU A 101 2.13 -21.43 -23.04
N ILE A 102 2.22 -20.16 -22.61
CA ILE A 102 1.71 -19.61 -21.35
C ILE A 102 1.17 -18.20 -21.49
#